data_AF-A0AAJ2LNV1-F1
#
_entry.id   AF-A0AAJ2LNV1-F1
#
_cell.length_a   1.000
_cell.length_b   1.000
_cell.length_c   1.000
_cell.angle_alpha   90.00
_cell.angle_beta   90.00
_cell.angle_gamma   90.00
#
_symmetry.space_group_name_H-M   'P 1'
#
loop_
_entity.id
_entity.type
_entity.pdbx_description
1 polymer ?
#
loop_
_entity_poly.entity_id
_entity_poly.type
_entity_poly.pdbx_seq_one_letter_code
_entity_poly.pdbx_strand_id
1 'polypeptide(L)'
;MARSLTLSSFEAEDHVLFAIVMDDGTQLASDLSSQVGSRLFSLSAIAKPLQGEGLTSSIEVLLEAAIAAQRAVLVNAASERNGVFFEQELEKLDHWGEDRRSSLKMNLKDLDTEIKELKKQARAAANLPEKLKLEKLRKKHESERDQAWRDYDQAAKEIELAKDRLI
;
A
#
# COMPACT_ATOMS: atom_id res chain seq x y z
N MET A 1 20.12 29.01 -6.08
CA MET A 1 19.93 28.30 -4.81
C MET A 1 19.62 26.84 -5.09
N ALA A 2 20.17 25.92 -4.31
CA ALA A 2 19.82 24.49 -4.37
C ALA A 2 19.48 23.98 -2.97
N ARG A 3 18.47 23.11 -2.85
CA ARG A 3 18.10 22.43 -1.61
C ARG A 3 17.86 20.94 -1.85
N SER A 4 18.32 20.10 -0.92
CA SER A 4 17.92 18.69 -0.87
C SER A 4 16.59 18.56 -0.14
N LEU A 5 15.69 17.73 -0.67
CA LEU A 5 14.42 17.38 -0.07
C LEU A 5 14.29 15.86 -0.09
N THR A 6 14.15 15.25 1.08
CA THR A 6 13.81 13.83 1.22
C THR A 6 12.33 13.74 1.58
N LEU A 7 11.58 12.98 0.79
CA LEU A 7 10.17 12.68 1.02
C LEU A 7 10.06 11.23 1.47
N SER A 8 9.78 11.03 2.77
CA SER A 8 9.48 9.70 3.33
C SER A 8 7.97 9.46 3.23
N SER A 9 7.56 8.75 2.20
CA SER A 9 6.17 8.37 1.95
C SER A 9 6.02 6.85 1.95
N PHE A 10 5.22 6.27 1.04
CA PHE A 10 5.25 4.83 0.78
C PHE A 10 6.62 4.38 0.27
N GLU A 11 7.22 5.18 -0.62
CA GLU A 11 8.63 5.09 -1.01
C GLU A 11 9.39 6.33 -0.53
N ALA A 12 10.68 6.14 -0.26
CA ALA A 12 11.59 7.24 0.05
C ALA A 12 12.12 7.83 -1.26
N GLU A 13 11.86 9.12 -1.48
CA GLU A 13 12.31 9.84 -2.68
C GLU A 13 13.22 11.00 -2.30
N ASP A 14 14.38 11.09 -2.93
CA ASP A 14 15.31 12.22 -2.80
C ASP A 14 15.23 13.13 -4.01
N HIS A 15 14.99 14.42 -3.75
CA HIS A 15 14.85 15.46 -4.75
C HIS A 15 15.84 16.58 -4.49
N VAL A 16 16.48 17.09 -5.56
CA VAL A 16 17.27 18.32 -5.49
C VAL A 16 16.49 19.43 -6.17
N LEU A 17 16.10 20.43 -5.40
CA LEU A 17 15.32 21.59 -5.84
C LEU A 17 16.26 22.71 -6.24
N PHE A 18 16.00 23.33 -7.39
CA PHE A 18 16.80 24.42 -7.93
C PHE A 18 15.95 25.66 -8.13
N ALA A 19 16.43 26.79 -7.61
CA ALA A 19 15.87 28.11 -7.91
C ALA A 19 16.97 29.00 -8.47
N ILE A 20 16.73 29.59 -9.64
CA ILE A 20 17.70 30.40 -10.36
C ILE A 20 17.06 31.75 -10.69
N VAL A 21 17.79 32.81 -10.35
CA VAL A 21 17.47 34.19 -10.71
C VAL A 21 18.64 34.69 -11.55
N MET A 22 18.33 35.31 -12.68
CA MET A 22 19.27 35.89 -13.63
C MET A 22 19.70 37.29 -13.16
N ASP A 23 20.78 37.83 -13.75
CA ASP A 23 21.35 39.13 -13.36
C ASP A 23 20.39 40.32 -13.55
N ASP A 24 19.39 40.17 -14.43
CA ASP A 24 18.32 41.15 -14.66
C ASP A 24 17.19 41.07 -13.62
N GLY A 25 17.31 40.17 -12.63
CA GLY A 25 16.27 39.91 -11.62
C GLY A 25 15.18 38.94 -12.09
N THR A 26 15.26 38.42 -13.32
CA THR A 26 14.28 37.47 -13.84
C THR A 26 14.46 36.11 -13.19
N GLN A 27 13.40 35.60 -12.57
CA GLN A 27 13.37 34.23 -12.05
C GLN A 27 13.09 33.24 -13.19
N LEU A 28 13.91 32.19 -13.31
CA LEU A 28 13.65 31.11 -14.26
C LEU A 28 12.46 30.24 -13.80
N ALA A 29 11.71 29.72 -14.76
CA ALA A 29 10.67 28.73 -14.50
C ALA A 29 11.25 27.48 -13.82
N SER A 30 10.41 26.74 -13.10
CA SER A 30 10.79 25.57 -12.30
C SER A 30 11.52 24.48 -13.11
N ASP A 31 10.96 24.13 -14.27
CA ASP A 31 11.48 23.12 -15.19
C ASP A 31 12.85 23.49 -15.76
N LEU A 32 13.00 24.75 -16.18
CA LEU A 32 14.25 25.27 -16.70
C LEU A 32 15.30 25.43 -15.59
N SER A 33 14.88 25.84 -14.39
CA SER A 33 15.75 25.90 -13.21
C SER A 33 16.32 24.52 -12.86
N SER A 34 15.52 23.46 -12.95
CA SER A 34 15.99 22.09 -12.73
C SER A 34 16.99 21.63 -13.79
N GLN A 35 16.71 21.87 -15.07
CA GLN A 35 17.62 21.51 -16.17
C GLN A 35 18.94 22.27 -16.12
N VAL A 36 18.89 23.59 -15.90
CA VAL A 36 20.09 24.44 -15.83
C VAL A 36 20.85 24.15 -14.54
N GLY A 37 20.14 24.02 -13.42
CA GLY A 37 20.72 23.74 -12.11
C GLY A 37 21.45 22.40 -12.07
N SER A 38 20.81 21.32 -12.52
CA SER A 38 21.45 20.01 -12.60
C SER A 38 22.72 20.00 -13.46
N ARG A 39 22.69 20.67 -14.63
CA ARG A 39 23.89 20.84 -15.46
C ARG A 39 24.97 21.64 -14.77
N LEU A 40 24.61 22.77 -14.13
CA LEU A 40 25.57 23.61 -13.42
C LEU A 40 26.27 22.85 -12.29
N PHE A 41 25.51 22.06 -11.53
CA PHE A 41 26.03 21.25 -10.42
C PHE A 41 26.74 19.97 -10.87
N SER A 42 26.58 19.55 -12.13
CA SER A 42 27.36 18.45 -12.72
C SER A 42 28.80 18.85 -13.07
N LEU A 43 29.08 20.15 -13.17
CA LEU A 43 30.41 20.66 -13.49
C LEU A 43 31.27 20.75 -12.23
N SER A 44 32.54 20.36 -12.35
CA SER A 44 33.52 20.62 -11.28
C SER A 44 33.78 22.13 -11.18
N ALA A 45 33.47 22.70 -10.02
CA ALA A 45 33.66 24.11 -9.75
C ALA A 45 34.25 24.34 -8.36
N ILE A 46 34.96 25.46 -8.18
CA ILE A 46 35.43 25.93 -6.88
C ILE A 46 34.46 27.00 -6.41
N ALA A 47 33.66 26.69 -5.39
CA ALA A 47 32.78 27.66 -4.78
C ALA A 47 33.61 28.75 -4.08
N LYS A 48 33.37 30.01 -4.45
CA LYS A 48 33.91 31.17 -3.75
C LYS A 48 32.73 31.92 -3.11
N PRO A 49 32.88 32.43 -1.88
CA PRO A 49 31.87 33.29 -1.29
C PRO A 49 31.63 34.50 -2.19
N LEU A 50 30.37 34.94 -2.28
CA LEU A 50 29.98 36.09 -3.10
C LEU A 50 30.81 37.31 -2.66
N GLN A 51 31.53 37.94 -3.59
CA GLN A 51 32.29 39.18 -3.33
C GLN A 51 31.52 40.37 -3.90
N GLY A 52 31.03 41.28 -3.04
CA GLY A 52 30.25 42.46 -3.45
C GLY A 52 29.14 42.82 -2.46
N GLU A 53 28.24 43.73 -2.83
CA GLU A 53 26.92 43.84 -2.17
C GLU A 53 26.26 42.46 -2.25
N GLY A 54 25.90 41.90 -1.09
CA GLY A 54 25.34 40.56 -1.00
C GLY A 54 24.05 40.40 -1.82
N LEU A 55 23.49 39.20 -1.85
CA LEU A 55 22.12 39.01 -2.34
C LEU A 55 21.22 40.05 -1.66
N THR A 56 20.52 40.85 -2.47
CA THR A 56 19.50 41.74 -1.90
C THR A 56 18.44 40.88 -1.23
N SER A 57 17.91 41.35 -0.10
CA SER A 57 16.86 40.64 0.65
C SER A 57 15.66 40.26 -0.23
N SER A 58 15.39 41.05 -1.29
CA SER A 58 14.36 40.73 -2.29
C SER A 58 14.65 39.48 -3.11
N ILE A 59 15.91 39.22 -3.50
CA ILE A 59 16.27 38.04 -4.30
C ILE A 59 16.23 36.79 -3.42
N GLU A 60 16.65 36.89 -2.16
CA GLU A 60 16.54 35.77 -1.20
C GLU A 60 15.09 35.34 -1.01
N VAL A 61 14.17 36.30 -0.83
CA VAL A 61 12.74 36.00 -0.71
C VAL A 61 12.18 35.32 -1.97
N LEU A 62 12.57 35.77 -3.17
CA LEU A 62 12.15 35.14 -4.43
C LEU A 62 12.65 33.71 -4.55
N LEU A 63 13.93 33.46 -4.22
CA LEU A 63 14.52 32.12 -4.26
C LEU A 63 13.86 31.17 -3.26
N GLU A 64 13.60 31.64 -2.03
CA GLU A 64 12.91 30.85 -1.01
C GLU A 64 11.47 30.52 -1.42
N ALA A 65 10.73 31.50 -1.97
CA ALA A 65 9.38 31.28 -2.48
C ALA A 65 9.36 30.26 -3.63
N ALA A 66 10.34 30.32 -4.52
CA ALA A 66 10.48 29.37 -5.63
C ALA A 66 10.71 27.93 -5.14
N ILE A 67 11.61 27.75 -4.16
CA ILE A 67 11.88 26.44 -3.55
C ILE A 67 10.65 25.93 -2.79
N ALA A 68 9.95 26.81 -2.05
CA ALA A 68 8.74 26.44 -1.32
C ALA A 68 7.62 25.98 -2.26
N ALA A 69 7.44 26.67 -3.41
CA ALA A 69 6.46 26.29 -4.42
C ALA A 69 6.78 24.92 -5.04
N GLN A 70 8.04 24.67 -5.41
CA GLN A 70 8.47 23.35 -5.94
C GLN A 70 8.24 22.23 -4.92
N ARG A 71 8.60 22.46 -3.65
CA ARG A 71 8.35 21.52 -2.56
C ARG A 71 6.86 21.20 -2.42
N ALA A 72 5.99 22.21 -2.46
CA ALA A 72 4.55 22.01 -2.33
C ALA A 72 4.00 21.14 -3.47
N VAL A 73 4.44 21.37 -4.71
CA VAL A 73 4.05 20.55 -5.87
C VAL A 73 4.45 19.08 -5.67
N LEU A 74 5.69 18.81 -5.26
CA LEU A 74 6.16 17.45 -5.04
C LEU A 74 5.43 16.73 -3.90
N VAL A 75 5.19 17.44 -2.78
CA VAL A 75 4.45 16.89 -1.64
C VAL A 75 3.00 16.56 -2.02
N ASN A 76 2.36 17.41 -2.80
CA ASN A 76 0.99 17.17 -3.26
C ASN A 76 0.94 15.98 -4.23
N ALA A 77 1.84 15.93 -5.21
CA ALA A 77 1.92 14.81 -6.15
C ALA A 77 2.27 13.48 -5.45
N ALA A 78 3.12 13.50 -4.43
CA ALA A 78 3.39 12.33 -3.59
C ALA A 78 2.14 11.91 -2.80
N SER A 79 1.42 12.86 -2.20
CA SER A 79 0.17 12.59 -1.48
C SER A 79 -0.92 11.98 -2.39
N GLU A 80 -1.08 12.50 -3.60
CA GLU A 80 -2.02 11.95 -4.60
C GLU A 80 -1.66 10.50 -4.98
N ARG A 81 -0.37 10.23 -5.28
CA ARG A 81 0.11 8.88 -5.56
C ARG A 81 -0.11 7.92 -4.40
N ASN A 82 0.15 8.38 -3.17
CA ASN A 82 -0.10 7.57 -1.97
C ASN A 82 -1.58 7.26 -1.79
N GLY A 83 -2.47 8.22 -2.07
CA GLY A 83 -3.91 8.01 -2.01
C GLY A 83 -4.36 6.91 -2.97
N VAL A 84 -3.92 6.97 -4.23
CA VAL A 84 -4.21 5.93 -5.23
C VAL A 84 -3.66 4.57 -4.80
N PHE A 85 -2.43 4.53 -4.29
CA PHE A 85 -1.83 3.29 -3.81
C PHE A 85 -2.60 2.70 -2.62
N PHE A 86 -3.00 3.55 -1.67
CA PHE A 86 -3.79 3.16 -0.52
C PHE A 86 -5.12 2.54 -0.93
N GLU A 87 -5.86 3.19 -1.83
CA GLU A 87 -7.12 2.67 -2.38
C GLU A 87 -6.94 1.31 -3.05
N GLN A 88 -5.87 1.13 -3.83
CA GLN A 88 -5.56 -0.14 -4.49
C GLN A 88 -5.25 -1.26 -3.49
N GLU A 89 -4.45 -0.98 -2.45
CA GLU A 89 -4.14 -1.98 -1.42
C GLU A 89 -5.38 -2.34 -0.60
N LEU A 90 -6.27 -1.38 -0.34
CA LEU A 90 -7.53 -1.60 0.35
C LEU A 90 -8.47 -2.48 -0.50
N GLU A 91 -8.59 -2.19 -1.80
CA GLU A 91 -9.34 -3.01 -2.75
C GLU A 91 -8.79 -4.44 -2.85
N LYS A 92 -7.47 -4.61 -2.95
CA LYS A 92 -6.83 -5.94 -2.96
C LYS A 92 -7.13 -6.72 -1.68
N LEU A 93 -7.06 -6.05 -0.53
CA LEU A 93 -7.34 -6.67 0.76
C LEU A 93 -8.80 -7.11 0.87
N ASP A 94 -9.74 -6.29 0.39
CA ASP A 94 -11.15 -6.65 0.34
C ASP A 94 -11.41 -7.87 -0.55
N HIS A 95 -10.90 -7.87 -1.78
CA HIS A 95 -11.03 -9.01 -2.69
C HIS A 95 -10.43 -10.29 -2.11
N TRP A 96 -9.21 -10.19 -1.56
CA TRP A 96 -8.57 -11.33 -0.91
C TRP A 96 -9.39 -11.85 0.28
N GLY A 97 -9.95 -10.94 1.10
CA GLY A 97 -10.79 -11.30 2.23
C GLY A 97 -12.13 -11.93 1.82
N GLU A 98 -12.73 -11.48 0.71
CA GLU A 98 -13.91 -12.11 0.13
C GLU A 98 -13.62 -13.51 -0.41
N ASP A 99 -12.55 -13.67 -1.19
CA ASP A 99 -12.14 -14.97 -1.73
C ASP A 99 -11.82 -15.98 -0.62
N ARG A 100 -11.10 -15.53 0.42
CA ARG A 100 -10.78 -16.36 1.58
C ARG A 100 -12.03 -16.84 2.31
N ARG A 101 -12.99 -15.94 2.54
CA ARG A 101 -14.29 -16.29 3.16
C ARG A 101 -15.12 -17.21 2.28
N SER A 102 -15.14 -16.96 0.98
CA SER A 102 -15.87 -17.76 0.00
C SER A 102 -15.36 -19.20 -0.04
N SER A 103 -14.04 -19.38 -0.12
CA SER A 103 -13.39 -20.69 -0.12
C SER A 103 -13.71 -21.50 1.15
N LEU A 104 -13.63 -20.88 2.33
CA LEU A 104 -13.95 -21.54 3.60
C LEU A 104 -15.44 -21.88 3.72
N LYS A 105 -16.33 -21.00 3.21
CA LYS A 105 -17.77 -21.25 3.17
C LYS A 105 -18.13 -22.39 2.22
N MET A 106 -17.44 -22.53 1.08
CA MET A 106 -17.60 -23.68 0.18
C MET A 106 -17.19 -24.98 0.89
N ASN A 107 -16.03 -25.01 1.55
CA ASN A 107 -15.59 -26.19 2.31
C ASN A 107 -16.62 -26.59 3.39
N LEU A 108 -17.15 -25.62 4.15
CA LEU A 108 -18.22 -25.87 5.13
C LEU A 108 -19.47 -26.48 4.49
N LYS A 109 -19.89 -25.95 3.34
CA LYS A 109 -21.05 -26.44 2.60
C LYS A 109 -20.81 -27.87 2.11
N ASP A 110 -19.64 -28.16 1.59
CA ASP A 110 -19.27 -29.49 1.09
C ASP A 110 -19.30 -30.52 2.22
N LEU A 111 -18.68 -30.22 3.36
CA LEU A 111 -18.75 -31.06 4.56
C LEU A 111 -20.19 -31.29 5.04
N ASP A 112 -21.04 -30.26 5.03
CA ASP A 112 -22.46 -30.41 5.38
C ASP A 112 -23.21 -31.32 4.38
N THR A 113 -22.88 -31.27 3.09
CA THR A 113 -23.47 -32.19 2.11
C THR A 113 -23.00 -33.62 2.29
N GLU A 114 -21.71 -33.84 2.55
CA GLU A 114 -21.15 -35.16 2.82
C GLU A 114 -21.74 -35.77 4.09
N ILE A 115 -21.89 -34.99 5.16
CA ILE A 115 -22.54 -35.44 6.40
C ILE A 115 -23.99 -35.86 6.14
N LYS A 116 -24.74 -35.11 5.33
CA LYS A 116 -26.12 -35.47 4.97
C LYS A 116 -26.18 -36.78 4.17
N GLU A 117 -25.27 -36.95 3.22
CA GLU A 117 -25.20 -38.16 2.41
C GLU A 117 -24.78 -39.38 3.26
N LEU A 118 -23.79 -39.23 4.14
CA LEU A 118 -23.40 -40.28 5.10
C LEU A 118 -24.54 -40.65 6.04
N LYS A 119 -25.37 -39.69 6.49
CA LYS A 119 -26.58 -39.98 7.27
C LYS A 119 -27.59 -40.81 6.48
N LYS A 120 -27.76 -40.52 5.18
CA LYS A 120 -28.66 -41.26 4.30
C LYS A 120 -28.15 -42.69 4.08
N GLN A 121 -26.86 -42.85 3.78
CA GLN A 121 -26.21 -44.16 3.61
C GLN A 121 -26.28 -44.99 4.89
N ALA A 122 -26.01 -44.40 6.06
CA ALA A 122 -26.09 -45.10 7.35
C ALA A 122 -27.51 -45.60 7.68
N ARG A 123 -28.55 -44.90 7.21
CA ARG A 123 -29.95 -45.35 7.34
C ARG A 123 -30.28 -46.49 6.37
N ALA A 124 -29.67 -46.51 5.19
CA ALA A 124 -29.89 -47.52 4.15
C ALA A 124 -28.99 -48.78 4.30
N ALA A 125 -28.03 -48.78 5.23
CA ALA A 125 -27.08 -49.87 5.42
C ALA A 125 -27.77 -51.20 5.79
N ALA A 126 -27.37 -52.28 5.13
CA ALA A 126 -28.00 -53.60 5.28
C ALA A 126 -27.53 -54.37 6.53
N ASN A 127 -26.34 -54.05 7.06
CA ASN A 127 -25.75 -54.74 8.20
C ASN A 127 -25.13 -53.78 9.23
N LEU A 128 -25.04 -54.26 10.48
CA LEU A 128 -24.51 -53.48 11.61
C LEU A 128 -23.03 -53.05 11.42
N PRO A 129 -22.13 -53.89 10.90
CA PRO A 129 -20.75 -53.47 10.63
C PRO A 129 -20.62 -52.30 9.65
N GLU A 130 -21.37 -52.30 8.54
CA GLU A 130 -21.41 -51.19 7.58
C GLU A 130 -21.98 -49.92 8.20
N LYS A 131 -23.08 -50.04 8.94
CA LYS A 131 -23.65 -48.91 9.67
C LYS A 131 -22.65 -48.27 10.62
N LEU A 132 -21.89 -49.09 11.37
CA LEU A 132 -20.86 -48.61 12.29
C LEU A 132 -19.69 -47.90 11.57
N LYS A 133 -19.29 -48.40 10.39
CA LYS A 133 -18.27 -47.74 9.55
C LYS A 133 -18.74 -46.37 9.07
N LEU A 134 -19.98 -46.28 8.57
CA LEU A 134 -20.57 -45.02 8.10
C LEU A 134 -20.77 -44.01 9.24
N GLU A 135 -21.18 -44.46 10.42
CA GLU A 135 -21.29 -43.61 11.63
C GLU A 135 -19.93 -43.06 12.08
N LYS A 136 -18.87 -43.88 12.04
CA LYS A 136 -17.50 -43.41 12.33
C LYS A 136 -17.02 -42.36 11.33
N LEU A 137 -17.28 -42.60 10.04
CA LEU A 137 -16.92 -41.64 8.99
C LEU A 137 -17.71 -40.34 9.17
N ARG A 138 -19.02 -40.40 9.44
CA ARG A 138 -19.83 -39.20 9.74
C ARG A 138 -19.25 -38.39 10.90
N LYS A 139 -18.88 -39.05 12.01
CA LYS A 139 -18.28 -38.37 13.17
C LYS A 139 -16.96 -37.69 12.82
N LYS A 140 -16.16 -38.28 11.92
CA LYS A 140 -14.94 -37.65 11.40
C LYS A 140 -15.27 -36.36 10.63
N HIS A 141 -16.20 -36.40 9.66
CA HIS A 141 -16.61 -35.21 8.92
C HIS A 141 -17.26 -34.14 9.81
N GLU A 142 -18.01 -34.53 10.85
CA GLU A 142 -18.53 -33.60 11.87
C GLU A 142 -17.39 -32.88 12.61
N SER A 143 -16.33 -33.59 12.99
CA SER A 143 -15.14 -32.98 13.60
C SER A 143 -14.39 -32.06 12.64
N GLU A 144 -14.28 -32.42 11.36
CA GLU A 144 -13.65 -31.59 10.34
C GLU A 144 -14.47 -30.31 10.08
N ARG A 145 -15.80 -30.41 10.09
CA ARG A 145 -16.70 -29.24 9.98
C ARG A 145 -16.55 -28.30 11.17
N ASP A 146 -16.46 -28.85 12.38
CA ASP A 146 -16.26 -28.03 13.59
C ASP A 146 -14.90 -27.31 13.55
N GLN A 147 -13.87 -27.93 12.98
CA GLN A 147 -12.60 -27.26 12.73
C GLN A 147 -12.70 -26.19 11.63
N ALA A 148 -13.37 -26.48 10.52
CA ALA A 148 -13.59 -25.51 9.45
C ALA A 148 -14.36 -24.26 9.92
N TRP A 149 -15.26 -24.40 10.89
CA TRP A 149 -15.93 -23.26 11.54
C TRP A 149 -14.96 -22.39 12.34
N ARG A 150 -14.02 -23.00 13.07
CA ARG A 150 -12.96 -22.26 13.79
C ARG A 150 -12.06 -21.53 12.81
N ASP A 151 -11.67 -22.20 11.74
CA ASP A 151 -10.81 -21.61 10.71
C ASP A 151 -11.51 -20.43 10.01
N TYR A 152 -12.82 -20.53 9.78
CA TYR A 152 -13.64 -19.43 9.26
C TYR A 152 -13.70 -18.23 10.21
N ASP A 153 -13.97 -18.46 11.50
CA ASP A 153 -14.00 -17.39 12.51
C ASP A 153 -12.63 -16.71 12.65
N GLN A 154 -11.56 -17.50 12.65
CA GLN A 154 -10.20 -17.01 12.73
C GLN A 154 -9.82 -16.19 11.49
N ALA A 155 -10.15 -16.67 10.28
CA ALA A 155 -9.90 -15.94 9.05
C ALA A 155 -10.67 -14.61 9.00
N ALA A 156 -11.90 -14.58 9.51
CA ALA A 156 -12.66 -13.33 9.61
C ALA A 156 -11.94 -12.30 10.49
N LYS A 157 -11.42 -12.71 11.65
CA LYS A 157 -10.63 -11.84 12.53
C LYS A 157 -9.33 -11.37 11.89
N GLU A 158 -8.65 -12.25 11.15
CA GLU A 158 -7.42 -11.89 10.43
C GLU A 158 -7.66 -10.85 9.34
N ILE A 159 -8.78 -10.96 8.62
CA ILE A 159 -9.18 -9.96 7.62
C ILE A 159 -9.44 -8.61 8.29
N GLU A 160 -10.19 -8.57 9.39
CA GLU A 160 -10.45 -7.33 10.13
C GLU A 160 -9.15 -6.71 10.67
N LEU A 161 -8.27 -7.52 11.27
CA LEU A 161 -6.96 -7.05 11.75
C LEU A 161 -6.06 -6.54 10.62
N ALA A 162 -6.14 -7.12 9.43
CA ALA A 162 -5.40 -6.65 8.27
C ALA A 162 -5.93 -5.29 7.79
N LYS A 163 -7.26 -5.07 7.84
CA LYS A 163 -7.88 -3.78 7.52
C LYS A 163 -7.47 -2.70 8.51
N ASP A 164 -7.52 -3.04 9.80
CA ASP A 164 -7.10 -2.12 10.87
C ASP A 164 -5.63 -1.71 10.79
N ARG A 165 -4.76 -2.54 10.20
CA ARG A 165 -3.33 -2.20 10.01
C ARG A 165 -3.07 -1.26 8.83
N LEU A 166 -3.99 -1.20 7.87
CA LEU A 166 -3.85 -0.30 6.75
C LEU A 166 -4.19 1.15 7.19
N ILE A 167 -5.16 1.29 8.10
CA ILE A 167 -5.69 2.57 8.62
C ILE A 167 -4.75 3.18 9.66
#